data_AF-I3TEZ1-F1
#
_entry.id   AF-I3TEZ1-F1
#
_cell.length_a   1.000
_cell.length_b   1.000
_cell.length_c   1.000
_cell.angle_alpha   90.00
_cell.angle_beta   90.00
_cell.angle_gamma   90.00
#
_symmetry.space_group_name_H-M   'P 1'
#
loop_
_entity.id
_entity.type
_entity.pdbx_description
1 polymer ?
#
loop_
_entity_poly.entity_id
_entity_poly.type
_entity_poly.pdbx_seq_one_letter_code
_entity_poly.pdbx_strand_id
1 'polypeptide(L)'
;MAIVFSLFIALTVLAPALSSAQTTRTVTVMADLAHGESDKYLNYIMGNITFVKWIVNNDMLTPDKLADVDILLIGQPTVAFSADEINAIIDWLSKGNKALWVGGDSDYGNGYQTIQIVNNLMEAIGSKLRLEQGAVYSNYNGTYTYGGSDWPVIAKAYYRMLAFVEPDNRPDLYTQILSAGISKPILMHGPTCVIWVDSSGNYHDPVTDITSDLIRLVYFHYAHIGVNYANWAPLVYDPVKYSKDENTFVGYMAEYWGDKNVIIVLSGESIYGDYEPAWASSYYGIPLDGPRWVTNFITWLATIVTSRVTTTVTSTETFTTTATTTVTSTTTFTTTYTTTSTTTTVDWTTTGVVAGVLVLIIIIEGVLLARRPGKK
;
A
#
# COMPACT_ATOMS: atom_id res chain seq x y z
N MET A 1 -2.49 -20.99 64.89
CA MET A 1 -3.02 -19.73 64.33
C MET A 1 -1.84 -18.77 64.19
N ALA A 2 -1.15 -18.82 63.06
CA ALA A 2 0.03 -18.00 62.77
C ALA A 2 -0.34 -17.07 61.62
N ILE A 3 -0.33 -15.77 61.89
CA ILE A 3 -0.64 -14.72 60.92
C ILE A 3 0.60 -14.56 60.04
N VAL A 4 0.51 -15.02 58.80
CA VAL A 4 1.54 -14.79 57.77
C VAL A 4 1.29 -13.41 57.17
N PHE A 5 2.21 -12.49 57.45
CA PHE A 5 2.29 -11.20 56.77
C PHE A 5 2.72 -11.42 55.32
N SER A 6 1.80 -11.29 54.38
CA SER A 6 2.12 -11.23 52.95
C SER A 6 2.65 -9.84 52.60
N LEU A 7 3.96 -9.74 52.44
CA LEU A 7 4.64 -8.57 51.89
C LEU A 7 4.44 -8.56 50.36
N PHE A 8 3.49 -7.78 49.87
CA PHE A 8 3.37 -7.46 48.45
C PHE A 8 4.52 -6.53 48.05
N ILE A 9 5.57 -7.09 47.41
CA ILE A 9 6.54 -6.29 46.67
C ILE A 9 5.88 -5.91 45.34
N ALA A 10 5.38 -4.68 45.26
CA ALA A 10 4.97 -4.08 44.00
C ALA A 10 6.23 -3.82 43.16
N LEU A 11 6.57 -4.76 42.28
CA LEU A 11 7.61 -4.58 41.28
C LEU A 11 7.04 -3.63 40.20
N THR A 12 7.27 -2.33 40.39
CA THR A 12 7.02 -1.32 39.36
C THR A 12 8.06 -1.52 38.27
N VAL A 13 7.69 -2.23 37.21
CA VAL A 13 8.46 -2.26 35.97
C VAL A 13 8.32 -0.86 35.35
N LEU A 14 9.27 0.03 35.63
CA LEU A 14 9.48 1.19 34.77
C LEU A 14 9.90 0.65 33.41
N ALA A 15 8.96 0.54 32.48
CA ALA A 15 9.30 0.43 31.08
C ALA A 15 10.10 1.70 30.72
N PRO A 16 11.35 1.59 30.23
CA PRO A 16 12.00 2.74 29.65
C PRO A 16 11.13 3.20 28.48
N ALA A 17 10.68 4.44 28.54
CA ALA A 17 10.11 5.11 27.38
C ALA A 17 11.20 5.15 26.31
N LEU A 18 11.15 4.18 25.39
CA LEU A 18 11.90 4.21 24.15
C LEU A 18 11.35 5.39 23.34
N SER A 19 11.92 6.57 23.57
CA SER A 19 11.89 7.64 22.60
C SER A 19 12.64 7.10 21.37
N SER A 20 11.88 6.61 20.39
CA SER A 20 12.41 6.39 19.06
C SER A 20 12.72 7.77 18.48
N ALA A 21 13.99 8.17 18.54
CA ALA A 21 14.49 9.20 17.66
C ALA A 21 14.27 8.70 16.23
N GLN A 22 13.19 9.18 15.61
CA GLN A 22 12.90 8.98 14.20
C GLN A 22 14.00 9.73 13.45
N THR A 23 15.01 9.01 12.99
CA THR A 23 16.00 9.55 12.06
C THR A 23 15.23 10.01 10.83
N THR A 24 15.02 11.32 10.72
CA THR A 24 14.32 12.00 9.63
C THR A 24 15.17 11.92 8.38
N ARG A 25 15.25 10.73 7.76
CA ARG A 25 15.79 10.61 6.41
C ARG A 25 14.80 11.30 5.48
N THR A 26 15.29 12.21 4.64
CA THR A 26 14.49 12.80 3.58
C THR A 26 14.14 11.71 2.57
N VAL A 27 12.86 11.56 2.26
CA VAL A 27 12.37 10.62 1.24
C VAL A 27 12.73 11.14 -0.15
N THR A 28 13.27 10.28 -1.01
CA THR A 28 13.57 10.61 -2.41
C THR A 28 12.46 10.10 -3.33
N VAL A 29 11.84 11.01 -4.08
CA VAL A 29 10.82 10.71 -5.09
C VAL A 29 11.39 10.93 -6.48
N MET A 30 11.31 9.91 -7.32
CA MET A 30 11.64 9.98 -8.74
C MET A 30 10.35 10.05 -9.56
N ALA A 31 10.22 11.08 -10.39
CA ALA A 31 9.20 11.15 -11.44
C ALA A 31 9.85 10.79 -12.79
N ASP A 32 9.23 9.86 -13.49
CA ASP A 32 9.72 9.36 -14.77
C ASP A 32 9.14 10.17 -15.94
N LEU A 33 10.02 10.55 -16.86
CA LEU A 33 9.71 11.14 -18.17
C LEU A 33 10.41 10.37 -19.31
N ALA A 34 11.11 9.27 -19.00
CA ALA A 34 11.89 8.52 -19.97
C ALA A 34 11.01 7.65 -20.90
N HIS A 35 9.74 7.42 -20.54
CA HIS A 35 8.82 6.54 -21.25
C HIS A 35 7.68 7.30 -21.93
N GLY A 36 7.92 8.57 -22.26
CA GLY A 36 7.00 9.40 -23.06
C GLY A 36 5.85 10.01 -22.26
N GLU A 37 5.98 10.05 -20.94
CA GLU A 37 5.12 10.83 -20.05
C GLU A 37 5.21 12.33 -20.40
N SER A 38 4.10 13.06 -20.29
CA SER A 38 4.15 14.53 -20.33
C SER A 38 4.69 15.08 -18.99
N ASP A 39 5.30 16.25 -19.01
CA ASP A 39 5.74 16.95 -17.79
C ASP A 39 4.63 17.85 -17.20
N LYS A 40 3.41 17.79 -17.77
CA LYS A 40 2.30 18.64 -17.34
C LYS A 40 2.04 18.48 -15.85
N TYR A 41 2.00 19.63 -15.17
CA TYR A 41 1.90 19.81 -13.72
C TYR A 41 3.07 19.33 -12.87
N LEU A 42 4.06 18.62 -13.40
CA LEU A 42 5.16 18.09 -12.61
C LEU A 42 5.94 19.19 -11.86
N ASN A 43 6.24 20.31 -12.54
CA ASN A 43 6.89 21.46 -11.90
C ASN A 43 6.06 22.07 -10.75
N TYR A 44 4.72 22.06 -10.86
CA TYR A 44 3.85 22.54 -9.79
C TYR A 44 3.82 21.57 -8.61
N ILE A 45 3.73 20.27 -8.89
CA ILE A 45 3.80 19.20 -7.87
C ILE A 45 5.09 19.33 -7.08
N MET A 46 6.23 19.35 -7.78
CA MET A 46 7.57 19.45 -7.17
C MET A 46 7.75 20.75 -6.39
N GLY A 47 7.22 21.87 -6.89
CA GLY A 47 7.30 23.17 -6.22
C GLY A 47 6.42 23.28 -4.97
N ASN A 48 5.33 22.53 -4.88
CA ASN A 48 4.43 22.55 -3.72
C ASN A 48 4.77 21.49 -2.66
N ILE A 49 5.30 20.35 -3.07
CA ILE A 49 5.61 19.22 -2.17
C ILE A 49 7.11 19.23 -1.86
N THR A 50 7.54 20.05 -0.90
CA THR A 50 8.98 20.28 -0.63
C THR A 50 9.55 19.47 0.53
N PHE A 51 8.75 18.60 1.17
CA PHE A 51 9.22 17.74 2.27
C PHE A 51 9.95 16.48 1.78
N VAL A 52 9.96 16.25 0.47
CA VAL A 52 10.71 15.19 -0.21
C VAL A 52 11.81 15.78 -1.08
N LYS A 53 12.80 14.96 -1.43
CA LYS A 53 13.78 15.27 -2.47
C LYS A 53 13.25 14.75 -3.81
N TRP A 54 13.11 15.62 -4.79
CA TRP A 54 12.68 15.23 -6.14
C TRP A 54 13.86 14.91 -7.06
N ILE A 55 13.64 13.91 -7.91
CA ILE A 55 14.48 13.56 -9.06
C ILE A 55 13.55 13.47 -10.27
N VAL A 56 13.94 14.06 -11.39
CA VAL A 56 13.26 13.85 -12.68
C VAL A 56 14.14 12.95 -13.52
N ASN A 57 13.60 11.81 -13.95
CA ASN A 57 14.30 10.86 -14.79
C ASN A 57 13.94 11.08 -16.26
N ASN A 58 14.95 11.15 -17.15
CA ASN A 58 14.76 11.32 -18.60
C ASN A 58 15.52 10.27 -19.42
N ASP A 59 16.12 9.26 -18.77
CA ASP A 59 16.80 8.18 -19.47
C ASP A 59 16.45 6.85 -18.82
N MET A 60 16.86 5.74 -19.46
CA MET A 60 16.63 4.37 -19.02
C MET A 60 16.74 4.18 -17.50
N LEU A 61 15.77 3.46 -16.92
CA LEU A 61 15.77 3.10 -15.50
C LEU A 61 16.85 2.03 -15.25
N THR A 62 17.83 2.37 -14.41
CA THR A 62 18.96 1.48 -14.10
C THR A 62 19.09 1.28 -12.59
N PRO A 63 19.74 0.20 -12.13
CA PRO A 63 19.96 -0.03 -10.71
C PRO A 63 20.64 1.14 -9.99
N ASP A 64 21.59 1.81 -10.65
CA ASP A 64 22.30 2.97 -10.10
C ASP A 64 21.39 4.18 -9.93
N LYS A 65 20.51 4.46 -10.91
CA LYS A 65 19.54 5.55 -10.81
C LYS A 65 18.50 5.32 -9.72
N LEU A 66 18.09 4.06 -9.53
CA LEU A 66 17.09 3.67 -8.55
C LEU A 66 17.67 3.48 -7.14
N ALA A 67 19.00 3.48 -6.97
CA ALA A 67 19.66 3.10 -5.72
C ALA A 67 19.19 3.94 -4.51
N ASP A 68 19.08 5.25 -4.69
CA ASP A 68 18.69 6.20 -3.65
C ASP A 68 17.21 6.63 -3.72
N VAL A 69 16.42 5.98 -4.58
CA VAL A 69 14.99 6.29 -4.77
C VAL A 69 14.15 5.51 -3.77
N ASP A 70 13.22 6.18 -3.10
CA ASP A 70 12.24 5.55 -2.20
C ASP A 70 10.89 5.37 -2.87
N ILE A 71 10.51 6.35 -3.70
CA ILE A 71 9.24 6.39 -4.39
C ILE A 71 9.51 6.60 -5.88
N LEU A 72 9.00 5.70 -6.71
CA LEU A 72 9.04 5.82 -8.18
C LEU A 72 7.63 6.13 -8.69
N LEU A 73 7.50 7.20 -9.46
CA LEU A 73 6.25 7.64 -10.09
C LEU A 73 6.38 7.52 -11.61
N ILE A 74 5.53 6.72 -12.24
CA ILE A 74 5.50 6.53 -13.71
C ILE A 74 4.13 7.02 -14.21
N GLY A 75 4.11 8.16 -14.91
CA GLY A 75 2.87 8.87 -15.22
C GLY A 75 2.38 8.70 -16.67
N GLN A 76 1.54 7.71 -16.94
CA GLN A 76 1.00 7.43 -18.27
C GLN A 76 2.11 7.12 -19.31
N PRO A 77 2.87 6.02 -19.14
CA PRO A 77 3.95 5.68 -20.05
C PRO A 77 3.39 5.32 -21.43
N THR A 78 3.96 5.90 -22.49
CA THR A 78 3.61 5.64 -23.90
C THR A 78 4.66 4.82 -24.63
N VAL A 79 5.79 4.55 -23.97
CA VAL A 79 6.89 3.71 -24.46
C VAL A 79 7.03 2.50 -23.52
N ALA A 80 7.19 1.32 -24.11
CA ALA A 80 7.37 0.09 -23.34
C ALA A 80 8.74 0.06 -22.65
N PHE A 81 8.76 -0.46 -21.43
CA PHE A 81 9.98 -0.72 -20.66
C PHE A 81 10.77 -1.87 -21.28
N SER A 82 12.09 -1.73 -21.30
CA SER A 82 12.98 -2.84 -21.65
C SER A 82 13.02 -3.90 -20.53
N ALA A 83 13.48 -5.10 -20.87
CA ALA A 83 13.66 -6.17 -19.88
C ALA A 83 14.65 -5.76 -18.76
N ASP A 84 15.69 -4.99 -19.09
CA ASP A 84 16.68 -4.53 -18.12
C ASP A 84 16.07 -3.51 -17.14
N GLU A 85 15.18 -2.63 -17.62
CA GLU A 85 14.46 -1.68 -16.76
C GLU A 85 13.48 -2.39 -15.84
N ILE A 86 12.72 -3.35 -16.36
CA ILE A 86 11.81 -4.17 -15.56
C ILE A 86 12.59 -4.89 -14.46
N ASN A 87 13.74 -5.51 -14.81
CA ASN A 87 14.60 -6.16 -13.81
C ASN A 87 15.14 -5.16 -12.78
N ALA A 88 15.54 -3.95 -13.20
CA ALA A 88 15.98 -2.90 -12.28
C ALA A 88 14.88 -2.49 -11.29
N ILE A 89 13.61 -2.40 -11.75
CA ILE A 89 12.45 -2.11 -10.90
C ILE A 89 12.20 -3.27 -9.94
N ILE A 90 12.24 -4.53 -10.41
CA ILE A 90 12.07 -5.73 -9.56
C ILE A 90 13.13 -5.75 -8.45
N ASP A 91 14.40 -5.58 -8.82
CA ASP A 91 15.51 -5.56 -7.88
C ASP A 91 15.37 -4.39 -6.89
N TRP A 92 14.92 -3.23 -7.36
CA TRP A 92 14.66 -2.08 -6.49
C TRP A 92 13.52 -2.34 -5.49
N LEU A 93 12.38 -2.91 -5.92
CA LEU A 93 11.28 -3.31 -5.04
C LEU A 93 11.73 -4.37 -4.03
N SER A 94 12.63 -5.29 -4.43
CA SER A 94 13.13 -6.36 -3.55
C SER A 94 13.91 -5.84 -2.33
N LYS A 95 14.45 -4.61 -2.39
CA LYS A 95 15.15 -3.96 -1.27
C LYS A 95 14.22 -3.56 -0.13
N GLY A 96 12.91 -3.56 -0.36
CA GLY A 96 11.90 -3.19 0.61
C GLY A 96 11.85 -1.69 0.93
N ASN A 97 10.84 -1.30 1.70
CA ASN A 97 10.55 0.09 2.04
C ASN A 97 10.46 0.99 0.79
N LYS A 98 9.77 0.51 -0.25
CA LYS A 98 9.60 1.20 -1.55
C LYS A 98 8.13 1.48 -1.84
N ALA A 99 7.89 2.52 -2.62
CA ALA A 99 6.57 2.81 -3.16
C ALA A 99 6.63 3.01 -4.67
N LEU A 100 5.86 2.22 -5.42
CA LEU A 100 5.67 2.40 -6.85
C LEU A 100 4.28 2.98 -7.09
N TRP A 101 4.17 4.00 -7.92
CA TRP A 101 2.91 4.42 -8.51
C TRP A 101 3.02 4.40 -10.03
N VAL A 102 2.01 3.83 -10.69
CA VAL A 102 1.88 3.81 -12.15
C VAL A 102 0.51 4.36 -12.54
N GLY A 103 0.51 5.40 -13.37
CA GLY A 103 -0.68 5.97 -13.99
C GLY A 103 -0.96 5.36 -15.36
N GLY A 104 -2.23 5.09 -15.65
CA GLY A 104 -2.73 4.59 -16.92
C GLY A 104 -3.49 5.63 -17.75
N ASP A 105 -4.25 5.13 -18.71
CA ASP A 105 -5.20 5.86 -19.56
C ASP A 105 -6.34 4.91 -19.93
N SER A 106 -7.41 5.41 -20.54
CA SER A 106 -8.44 4.60 -21.20
C SER A 106 -7.98 4.03 -22.55
N ASP A 107 -8.83 3.23 -23.19
CA ASP A 107 -8.57 2.70 -24.54
C ASP A 107 -8.83 3.72 -25.67
N TYR A 108 -9.06 5.00 -25.35
CA TYR A 108 -9.26 6.04 -26.35
C TYR A 108 -7.95 6.46 -27.04
N GLY A 109 -8.00 6.66 -28.36
CA GLY A 109 -6.82 7.08 -29.12
C GLY A 109 -5.70 6.04 -29.04
N ASN A 110 -4.55 6.44 -28.47
CA ASN A 110 -3.41 5.55 -28.23
C ASN A 110 -3.39 4.94 -26.82
N GLY A 111 -4.37 5.25 -25.97
CA GLY A 111 -4.34 4.80 -24.57
C GLY A 111 -4.47 3.28 -24.41
N TYR A 112 -4.97 2.56 -25.42
CA TYR A 112 -4.93 1.09 -25.44
C TYR A 112 -3.48 0.54 -25.37
N GLN A 113 -2.51 1.24 -25.97
CA GLN A 113 -1.09 0.90 -25.85
C GLN A 113 -0.57 1.18 -24.44
N THR A 114 -0.99 2.30 -23.83
CA THR A 114 -0.68 2.62 -22.43
C THR A 114 -1.18 1.52 -21.50
N ILE A 115 -2.45 1.08 -21.66
CA ILE A 115 -3.00 -0.01 -20.86
C ILE A 115 -2.15 -1.28 -21.02
N GLN A 116 -1.74 -1.61 -22.25
CA GLN A 116 -0.86 -2.76 -22.49
C GLN A 116 0.50 -2.62 -21.80
N ILE A 117 1.16 -1.46 -21.93
CA ILE A 117 2.47 -1.17 -21.33
C ILE A 117 2.39 -1.30 -19.81
N VAL A 118 1.38 -0.67 -19.22
CA VAL A 118 1.15 -0.71 -17.77
C VAL A 118 0.86 -2.12 -17.31
N ASN A 119 -0.08 -2.84 -17.94
CA ASN A 119 -0.41 -4.21 -17.54
C ASN A 119 0.78 -5.17 -17.67
N ASN A 120 1.60 -5.02 -18.71
CA ASN A 120 2.83 -5.79 -18.87
C ASN A 120 3.84 -5.50 -17.75
N LEU A 121 4.03 -4.24 -17.37
CA LEU A 121 4.89 -3.87 -16.25
C LEU A 121 4.36 -4.47 -14.94
N MET A 122 3.07 -4.27 -14.65
CA MET A 122 2.43 -4.76 -13.42
C MET A 122 2.49 -6.29 -13.31
N GLU A 123 2.33 -7.01 -14.43
CA GLU A 123 2.52 -8.45 -14.49
C GLU A 123 3.97 -8.86 -14.24
N ALA A 124 4.91 -8.22 -14.92
CA ALA A 124 6.33 -8.57 -14.82
C ALA A 124 6.90 -8.36 -13.42
N ILE A 125 6.45 -7.31 -12.70
CA ILE A 125 6.86 -7.09 -11.30
C ILE A 125 6.13 -8.02 -10.32
N GLY A 126 5.14 -8.79 -10.77
CA GLY A 126 4.38 -9.73 -9.93
C GLY A 126 3.24 -9.08 -9.15
N SER A 127 2.79 -7.89 -9.52
CA SER A 127 1.60 -7.27 -8.91
C SER A 127 0.31 -7.93 -9.40
N LYS A 128 -0.71 -7.94 -8.55
CA LYS A 128 -2.08 -8.35 -8.87
C LYS A 128 -2.86 -7.29 -9.64
N LEU A 129 -2.48 -6.01 -9.55
CA LEU A 129 -3.27 -4.91 -10.08
C LEU A 129 -3.20 -4.84 -11.61
N ARG A 130 -4.33 -4.62 -12.28
CA ARG A 130 -4.41 -4.39 -13.73
C ARG A 130 -5.35 -3.24 -14.03
N LEU A 131 -5.11 -2.59 -15.16
CA LEU A 131 -6.07 -1.71 -15.80
C LEU A 131 -7.04 -2.54 -16.64
N GLU A 132 -8.31 -2.20 -16.58
CA GLU A 132 -9.31 -2.72 -17.52
C GLU A 132 -9.07 -2.14 -18.92
N GLN A 133 -9.50 -2.85 -19.95
CA GLN A 133 -9.24 -2.60 -21.37
C GLN A 133 -10.23 -1.62 -22.01
N GLY A 134 -10.88 -0.77 -21.21
CA GLY A 134 -11.90 0.15 -21.66
C GLY A 134 -11.76 1.55 -21.07
N ALA A 135 -12.83 2.32 -21.19
CA ALA A 135 -12.96 3.67 -20.67
C ALA A 135 -14.16 3.77 -19.74
N VAL A 136 -13.96 4.38 -18.57
CA VAL A 136 -15.01 4.69 -17.61
C VAL A 136 -15.68 6.00 -18.02
N TYR A 137 -17.02 5.95 -18.06
CA TYR A 137 -17.89 7.02 -18.50
C TYR A 137 -19.06 7.20 -17.54
N SER A 138 -19.71 8.36 -17.60
CA SER A 138 -21.01 8.55 -16.98
C SER A 138 -21.90 9.42 -17.85
N ASN A 139 -23.14 8.95 -18.06
CA ASN A 139 -24.21 9.74 -18.66
C ASN A 139 -25.16 10.30 -17.59
N TYR A 140 -24.81 10.17 -16.30
CA TYR A 140 -25.61 10.66 -15.20
C TYR A 140 -25.40 12.16 -15.04
N ASN A 141 -26.50 12.91 -15.13
CA ASN A 141 -26.51 14.37 -15.01
C ASN A 141 -26.84 14.86 -13.60
N GLY A 142 -26.88 13.96 -12.61
CA GLY A 142 -27.11 14.31 -11.20
C GLY A 142 -25.80 14.52 -10.43
N THR A 143 -25.91 14.39 -9.10
CA THR A 143 -24.80 14.60 -8.17
C THR A 143 -24.57 13.39 -7.27
N TYR A 144 -23.36 13.31 -6.72
CA TYR A 144 -22.96 12.40 -5.64
C TYR A 144 -22.61 13.24 -4.41
N THR A 145 -23.11 12.86 -3.24
CA THR A 145 -22.83 13.58 -1.98
C THR A 145 -21.47 13.14 -1.43
N TYR A 146 -20.51 14.06 -1.41
CA TYR A 146 -19.15 13.81 -0.95
C TYR A 146 -18.62 14.99 -0.13
N GLY A 147 -17.96 14.71 0.99
CA GLY A 147 -17.43 15.76 1.89
C GLY A 147 -18.51 16.67 2.49
N GLY A 148 -19.77 16.20 2.56
CA GLY A 148 -20.91 17.00 3.03
C GLY A 148 -21.47 17.99 1.99
N SER A 149 -21.12 17.84 0.72
CA SER A 149 -21.64 18.65 -0.39
C SER A 149 -21.99 17.78 -1.59
N ASP A 150 -22.88 18.26 -2.45
CA ASP A 150 -23.26 17.56 -3.67
C ASP A 150 -22.38 18.00 -4.83
N TRP A 151 -21.76 17.03 -5.49
CA TRP A 151 -20.86 17.25 -6.62
C TRP A 151 -21.36 16.52 -7.86
N PRO A 152 -21.23 17.08 -9.07
CA PRO A 152 -21.46 16.32 -10.28
C PRO A 152 -20.47 15.14 -10.35
N VAL A 153 -20.81 14.10 -11.11
CA VAL A 153 -19.89 12.97 -11.40
C VAL A 153 -19.08 13.15 -12.68
N ILE A 154 -19.39 14.20 -13.46
CA ILE A 154 -18.70 14.55 -14.70
C ILE A 154 -18.49 16.06 -14.82
N ALA A 155 -17.40 16.45 -15.48
CA ALA A 155 -17.13 17.83 -15.83
C ALA A 155 -17.48 18.12 -17.29
N LYS A 156 -18.69 18.61 -17.57
CA LYS A 156 -19.18 19.05 -18.91
C LYS A 156 -19.33 17.96 -19.99
N ALA A 157 -18.63 16.83 -19.91
CA ALA A 157 -18.78 15.72 -20.86
C ALA A 157 -18.62 14.37 -20.16
N TYR A 158 -19.24 13.33 -20.73
CA TYR A 158 -19.39 12.00 -20.15
C TYR A 158 -18.08 11.25 -19.83
N TYR A 159 -16.95 11.68 -20.39
CA TYR A 159 -15.63 11.10 -20.19
C TYR A 159 -14.74 11.88 -19.23
N ARG A 160 -15.18 13.06 -18.77
CA ARG A 160 -14.41 13.91 -17.86
C ARG A 160 -14.84 13.57 -16.45
N MET A 161 -14.48 12.36 -16.03
CA MET A 161 -14.97 11.77 -14.80
C MET A 161 -14.43 12.52 -13.59
N LEU A 162 -15.34 12.81 -12.67
CA LEU A 162 -14.98 13.25 -11.34
C LEU A 162 -14.93 12.02 -10.44
N ALA A 163 -13.84 11.90 -9.70
CA ALA A 163 -13.54 10.77 -8.84
C ALA A 163 -13.43 11.21 -7.38
N PHE A 164 -13.77 10.30 -6.47
CA PHE A 164 -13.97 10.62 -5.06
C PHE A 164 -12.95 9.85 -4.20
N VAL A 165 -12.21 10.59 -3.36
CA VAL A 165 -11.15 10.04 -2.52
C VAL A 165 -11.77 9.42 -1.27
N GLU A 166 -12.05 8.13 -1.34
CA GLU A 166 -12.77 7.36 -0.32
C GLU A 166 -11.99 6.10 0.05
N PRO A 167 -10.76 6.24 0.56
CA PRO A 167 -9.89 5.10 0.76
C PRO A 167 -10.46 4.11 1.77
N ASP A 168 -10.20 2.82 1.55
CA ASP A 168 -10.50 1.77 2.52
C ASP A 168 -9.88 2.12 3.88
N ASN A 169 -10.62 1.89 4.96
CA ASN A 169 -10.16 2.21 6.31
C ASN A 169 -9.10 1.20 6.77
N ARG A 170 -7.83 1.59 6.59
CA ARG A 170 -6.62 0.82 6.94
C ARG A 170 -5.69 1.69 7.78
N PRO A 171 -6.00 1.87 9.08
CA PRO A 171 -5.17 2.67 9.98
C PRO A 171 -3.76 2.13 10.12
N ASP A 172 -3.59 0.80 9.97
CA ASP A 172 -2.30 0.11 9.93
C ASP A 172 -1.42 0.56 8.76
N LEU A 173 -2.04 1.04 7.68
CA LEU A 173 -1.39 1.59 6.50
C LEU A 173 -1.66 3.09 6.34
N TYR A 174 -2.05 3.79 7.41
CA TYR A 174 -2.20 5.25 7.42
C TYR A 174 -3.14 5.82 6.34
N THR A 175 -4.14 5.07 5.86
CA THR A 175 -4.98 5.52 4.73
C THR A 175 -5.82 6.76 5.06
N GLN A 176 -5.98 7.11 6.34
CA GLN A 176 -6.58 8.38 6.75
C GLN A 176 -5.83 9.63 6.23
N ILE A 177 -4.54 9.51 5.87
CA ILE A 177 -3.77 10.63 5.29
C ILE A 177 -4.35 11.02 3.94
N LEU A 178 -4.80 10.04 3.15
CA LEU A 178 -5.25 10.22 1.77
C LEU A 178 -6.45 11.17 1.66
N SER A 179 -7.46 10.99 2.53
CA SER A 179 -8.68 11.80 2.55
C SER A 179 -8.59 13.04 3.45
N ALA A 180 -7.46 13.27 4.12
CA ALA A 180 -7.30 14.37 5.08
C ALA A 180 -7.54 15.75 4.42
N GLY A 181 -8.63 16.41 4.83
CA GLY A 181 -8.99 17.73 4.32
C GLY A 181 -9.45 17.76 2.86
N ILE A 182 -9.76 16.60 2.28
CA ILE A 182 -10.43 16.49 0.98
C ILE A 182 -11.94 16.65 1.20
N SER A 183 -12.57 17.51 0.40
CA SER A 183 -14.01 17.78 0.44
C SER A 183 -14.64 17.88 -0.96
N LYS A 184 -13.81 17.99 -2.00
CA LYS A 184 -14.19 18.09 -3.40
C LYS A 184 -13.64 16.88 -4.18
N PRO A 185 -14.24 16.51 -5.32
CA PRO A 185 -13.69 15.47 -6.17
C PRO A 185 -12.33 15.87 -6.76
N ILE A 186 -11.67 14.87 -7.34
CA ILE A 186 -10.54 15.04 -8.25
C ILE A 186 -10.99 14.76 -9.69
N LEU A 187 -10.22 15.23 -10.66
CA LEU A 187 -10.46 14.93 -12.07
C LEU A 187 -9.65 13.70 -12.50
N MET A 188 -10.27 12.85 -13.31
CA MET A 188 -9.60 11.83 -14.11
C MET A 188 -10.09 11.98 -15.56
N HIS A 189 -9.23 12.48 -16.45
CA HIS A 189 -9.63 12.99 -17.77
C HIS A 189 -9.62 11.91 -18.87
N GLY A 190 -10.65 11.06 -18.86
CA GLY A 190 -10.79 9.93 -19.78
C GLY A 190 -10.21 8.64 -19.20
N PRO A 191 -10.64 8.21 -17.99
CA PRO A 191 -9.97 7.13 -17.29
C PRO A 191 -10.39 5.75 -17.76
N THR A 192 -9.56 4.76 -17.46
CA THR A 192 -10.02 3.38 -17.22
C THR A 192 -10.22 3.12 -15.72
N CYS A 193 -10.66 1.92 -15.34
CA CYS A 193 -10.69 1.47 -13.95
C CYS A 193 -9.57 0.47 -13.65
N VAL A 194 -9.30 0.32 -12.36
CA VAL A 194 -8.38 -0.69 -11.84
C VAL A 194 -9.18 -1.94 -11.45
N ILE A 195 -8.64 -3.10 -11.78
CA ILE A 195 -9.08 -4.44 -11.40
C ILE A 195 -7.90 -5.23 -10.83
N TRP A 196 -8.13 -6.47 -10.42
CA TRP A 196 -7.03 -7.34 -9.99
C TRP A 196 -7.13 -8.76 -10.54
N VAL A 197 -6.00 -9.46 -10.57
CA VAL A 197 -5.85 -10.82 -11.07
C VAL A 197 -5.38 -11.74 -9.96
N ASP A 198 -6.05 -12.88 -9.79
CA ASP A 198 -5.65 -13.88 -8.82
C ASP A 198 -4.47 -14.75 -9.30
N SER A 199 -3.94 -15.59 -8.42
CA SER A 199 -2.84 -16.50 -8.75
C SER A 199 -3.17 -17.57 -9.80
N SER A 200 -4.46 -17.72 -10.16
CA SER A 200 -4.93 -18.62 -11.21
C SER A 200 -5.12 -17.90 -12.55
N GLY A 201 -4.88 -16.59 -12.60
CA GLY A 201 -5.06 -15.76 -13.79
C GLY A 201 -6.50 -15.27 -14.00
N ASN A 202 -7.39 -15.40 -13.03
CA ASN A 202 -8.76 -14.88 -13.17
C ASN A 202 -8.82 -13.40 -12.78
N TYR A 203 -9.56 -12.63 -13.56
CA TYR A 203 -9.84 -11.22 -13.29
C TYR A 203 -11.00 -11.07 -12.30
N HIS A 204 -10.88 -10.09 -11.42
CA HIS A 204 -11.83 -9.81 -10.34
C HIS A 204 -12.19 -8.33 -10.29
N ASP A 205 -13.46 -8.07 -9.98
CA ASP A 205 -13.98 -6.72 -9.71
C ASP A 205 -13.65 -6.32 -8.26
N PRO A 206 -12.80 -5.31 -8.04
CA PRO A 206 -12.38 -4.91 -6.70
C PRO A 206 -13.51 -4.30 -5.86
N VAL A 207 -14.62 -3.88 -6.46
CA VAL A 207 -15.77 -3.38 -5.69
C VAL A 207 -16.40 -4.52 -4.88
N THR A 208 -16.45 -5.72 -5.46
CA THR A 208 -17.18 -6.86 -4.90
C THR A 208 -16.31 -8.00 -4.38
N ASP A 209 -15.07 -8.11 -4.86
CA ASP A 209 -14.11 -9.13 -4.45
C ASP A 209 -12.72 -8.51 -4.25
N ILE A 210 -12.16 -8.66 -3.06
CA ILE A 210 -10.86 -8.07 -2.70
C ILE A 210 -10.16 -8.91 -1.64
N THR A 211 -8.82 -8.94 -1.69
CA THR A 211 -7.97 -9.59 -0.68
C THR A 211 -7.41 -8.57 0.32
N SER A 212 -6.94 -9.02 1.49
CA SER A 212 -6.51 -8.13 2.57
C SER A 212 -5.28 -7.26 2.27
N ASP A 213 -4.47 -7.66 1.28
CA ASP A 213 -3.31 -6.92 0.79
C ASP A 213 -3.69 -5.84 -0.24
N LEU A 214 -4.94 -5.82 -0.70
CA LEU A 214 -5.45 -4.85 -1.66
C LEU A 214 -6.25 -3.75 -0.96
N ILE A 215 -6.12 -2.52 -1.45
CA ILE A 215 -6.66 -1.31 -0.81
C ILE A 215 -7.21 -0.40 -1.90
N ARG A 216 -8.50 -0.07 -1.84
CA ARG A 216 -9.13 0.86 -2.78
C ARG A 216 -8.97 2.27 -2.25
N LEU A 217 -8.68 3.22 -3.14
CA LEU A 217 -8.30 4.59 -2.74
C LEU A 217 -9.26 5.65 -3.26
N VAL A 218 -9.68 5.50 -4.52
CA VAL A 218 -10.49 6.48 -5.24
C VAL A 218 -11.53 5.76 -6.08
N TYR A 219 -12.76 6.27 -6.10
CA TYR A 219 -13.90 5.66 -6.78
C TYR A 219 -14.54 6.60 -7.80
N PHE A 220 -15.17 5.99 -8.79
CA PHE A 220 -16.17 6.60 -9.66
C PHE A 220 -17.55 6.08 -9.24
N HIS A 221 -18.55 6.96 -9.21
CA HIS A 221 -19.95 6.60 -8.97
C HIS A 221 -20.83 7.01 -10.15
N TYR A 222 -22.00 6.37 -10.27
CA TYR A 222 -22.95 6.55 -11.37
C TYR A 222 -22.31 6.38 -12.76
N ALA A 223 -21.38 5.44 -12.89
CA ALA A 223 -20.56 5.27 -14.07
C ALA A 223 -20.96 4.03 -14.90
N HIS A 224 -20.25 3.79 -15.99
CA HIS A 224 -20.28 2.59 -16.82
C HIS A 224 -18.95 2.49 -17.55
N ILE A 225 -18.64 1.33 -18.13
CA ILE A 225 -17.45 1.16 -18.95
C ILE A 225 -17.84 0.93 -20.42
N GLY A 226 -17.07 1.51 -21.33
CA GLY A 226 -17.21 1.33 -22.77
C GLY A 226 -15.87 0.97 -23.42
N VAL A 227 -15.92 0.37 -24.60
CA VAL A 227 -14.74 0.07 -25.42
C VAL A 227 -14.73 1.02 -26.60
N ASN A 228 -13.71 1.86 -26.69
CA ASN A 228 -13.46 2.76 -27.83
C ASN A 228 -12.69 2.06 -28.95
N TYR A 229 -11.82 1.12 -28.62
CA TYR A 229 -10.96 0.44 -29.58
C TYR A 229 -11.27 -1.07 -29.63
N ALA A 230 -12.40 -1.40 -30.25
CA ALA A 230 -12.96 -2.76 -30.32
C ALA A 230 -12.05 -3.83 -30.96
N ASN A 231 -10.99 -3.42 -31.67
CA ASN A 231 -10.09 -4.34 -32.39
C ASN A 231 -8.87 -4.79 -31.57
N TRP A 232 -8.66 -4.26 -30.36
CA TRP A 232 -7.49 -4.63 -29.56
C TRP A 232 -7.81 -5.78 -28.63
N ALA A 233 -8.66 -5.57 -27.63
CA ALA A 233 -9.02 -6.63 -26.71
C ALA A 233 -10.35 -6.29 -25.99
N PRO A 234 -11.19 -7.30 -25.68
CA PRO A 234 -12.49 -7.09 -25.04
C PRO A 234 -12.32 -6.82 -23.54
N LEU A 235 -13.35 -6.20 -22.93
CA LEU A 235 -13.43 -6.10 -21.48
C LEU A 235 -13.20 -7.47 -20.83
N VAL A 236 -12.38 -7.50 -19.79
CA VAL A 236 -12.04 -8.76 -19.11
C VAL A 236 -13.09 -9.18 -18.06
N TYR A 237 -14.04 -8.30 -17.76
CA TYR A 237 -15.27 -8.62 -17.02
C TYR A 237 -16.54 -8.00 -17.63
N ASP A 238 -17.72 -8.49 -17.21
CA ASP A 238 -19.03 -8.05 -17.72
C ASP A 238 -19.61 -6.86 -16.93
N PRO A 239 -19.50 -5.61 -17.41
CA PRO A 239 -19.89 -4.46 -16.63
C PRO A 239 -21.36 -4.44 -16.18
N VAL A 240 -22.27 -5.17 -16.83
CA VAL A 240 -23.68 -5.29 -16.39
C VAL A 240 -23.81 -6.18 -15.15
N LYS A 241 -22.93 -7.17 -15.01
CA LYS A 241 -22.90 -8.10 -13.87
C LYS A 241 -22.17 -7.54 -12.67
N TYR A 242 -21.18 -6.67 -12.90
CA TYR A 242 -20.26 -6.18 -11.86
C TYR A 242 -20.56 -4.74 -11.41
N SER A 243 -21.36 -3.97 -12.15
CA SER A 243 -21.89 -2.71 -11.64
C SER A 243 -22.91 -2.98 -10.53
N LYS A 244 -22.47 -2.97 -9.27
CA LYS A 244 -23.36 -2.91 -8.08
C LYS A 244 -23.27 -1.52 -7.47
N ASP A 245 -24.28 -1.18 -6.67
CA ASP A 245 -24.40 0.07 -5.91
C ASP A 245 -23.98 1.31 -6.72
N GLU A 246 -24.95 1.84 -7.47
CA GLU A 246 -24.78 3.06 -8.26
C GLU A 246 -23.75 2.95 -9.39
N ASN A 247 -23.46 1.74 -9.87
CA ASN A 247 -22.45 1.49 -10.90
C ASN A 247 -21.08 2.10 -10.55
N THR A 248 -20.53 1.62 -9.45
CA THR A 248 -19.26 2.09 -8.89
C THR A 248 -18.06 1.37 -9.51
N PHE A 249 -16.95 2.08 -9.71
CA PHE A 249 -15.68 1.53 -10.23
C PHE A 249 -14.50 2.10 -9.45
N VAL A 250 -13.40 1.35 -9.34
CA VAL A 250 -12.19 1.80 -8.64
C VAL A 250 -11.25 2.51 -9.62
N GLY A 251 -10.93 3.78 -9.36
CA GLY A 251 -10.02 4.58 -10.18
C GLY A 251 -8.55 4.50 -9.71
N TYR A 252 -8.33 4.33 -8.40
CA TYR A 252 -7.02 4.13 -7.79
C TYR A 252 -7.07 2.97 -6.80
N MET A 253 -6.09 2.08 -6.87
CA MET A 253 -5.97 0.93 -6.00
C MET A 253 -4.51 0.66 -5.65
N ALA A 254 -4.26 0.15 -4.45
CA ALA A 254 -2.94 -0.25 -3.99
C ALA A 254 -2.89 -1.72 -3.62
N GLU A 255 -1.70 -2.30 -3.77
CA GLU A 255 -1.30 -3.61 -3.29
C GLU A 255 -0.14 -3.42 -2.30
N TYR A 256 -0.26 -4.02 -1.12
CA TYR A 256 0.73 -3.93 -0.06
C TYR A 256 1.44 -5.27 0.17
N TRP A 257 2.73 -5.30 -0.15
CA TRP A 257 3.61 -6.43 0.15
C TRP A 257 4.23 -6.25 1.54
N GLY A 258 3.50 -6.75 2.53
CA GLY A 258 3.84 -6.55 3.94
C GLY A 258 5.15 -7.19 4.40
N ASP A 259 5.63 -8.22 3.70
CA ASP A 259 6.92 -8.86 3.96
C ASP A 259 8.12 -7.95 3.67
N LYS A 260 7.96 -7.02 2.70
CA LYS A 260 9.01 -6.10 2.25
C LYS A 260 8.73 -4.64 2.60
N ASN A 261 7.56 -4.30 3.15
CA ASN A 261 7.07 -2.92 3.24
C ASN A 261 7.05 -2.22 1.88
N VAL A 262 6.49 -2.88 0.89
CA VAL A 262 6.36 -2.30 -0.45
C VAL A 262 4.90 -2.00 -0.73
N ILE A 263 4.63 -0.81 -1.23
CA ILE A 263 3.30 -0.43 -1.70
C ILE A 263 3.35 -0.13 -3.19
N ILE A 264 2.45 -0.75 -3.94
CA ILE A 264 2.32 -0.56 -5.37
C ILE A 264 0.94 0.03 -5.61
N VAL A 265 0.87 1.16 -6.30
CA VAL A 265 -0.38 1.85 -6.61
C VAL A 265 -0.55 1.89 -8.12
N LEU A 266 -1.74 1.49 -8.57
CA LEU A 266 -2.16 1.62 -9.95
C LEU A 266 -3.35 2.58 -10.01
N SER A 267 -3.35 3.45 -11.02
CA SER A 267 -4.49 4.32 -11.29
C SER A 267 -4.85 4.34 -12.77
N GLY A 268 -6.15 4.45 -13.05
CA GLY A 268 -6.66 4.51 -14.42
C GLY A 268 -6.44 5.84 -15.14
N GLU A 269 -5.85 6.82 -14.45
CA GLU A 269 -5.38 8.12 -14.95
C GLU A 269 -4.17 8.60 -14.17
N SER A 270 -3.54 9.65 -14.66
CA SER A 270 -2.29 10.16 -14.13
C SER A 270 -2.45 11.31 -13.12
N ILE A 271 -1.51 11.42 -12.17
CA ILE A 271 -1.42 12.61 -11.28
C ILE A 271 -0.60 13.74 -11.92
N TYR A 272 0.22 13.40 -12.93
CA TYR A 272 0.96 14.29 -13.82
C TYR A 272 1.09 13.61 -15.18
N GLY A 273 1.34 14.37 -16.24
CA GLY A 273 1.75 13.74 -17.50
C GLY A 273 0.68 13.16 -18.42
N ASP A 274 -0.60 13.37 -18.11
CA ASP A 274 -1.70 13.22 -19.05
C ASP A 274 -2.15 14.59 -19.65
N TYR A 275 -3.23 14.59 -20.44
CA TYR A 275 -3.80 15.81 -21.03
C TYR A 275 -4.33 16.80 -19.99
N GLU A 276 -5.00 16.36 -18.93
CA GLU A 276 -5.46 17.18 -17.80
C GLU A 276 -5.44 16.36 -16.48
N PRO A 277 -4.29 16.33 -15.79
CA PRO A 277 -4.07 15.37 -14.70
C PRO A 277 -4.87 15.64 -13.43
N ALA A 278 -4.90 14.63 -12.56
CA ALA A 278 -5.57 14.73 -11.26
C ALA A 278 -5.05 15.87 -10.36
N TRP A 279 -3.90 16.47 -10.69
CA TRP A 279 -3.42 17.71 -10.06
C TRP A 279 -4.32 18.93 -10.30
N ALA A 280 -5.15 18.95 -11.35
CA ALA A 280 -5.96 20.10 -11.69
C ALA A 280 -6.78 20.60 -10.49
N SER A 281 -6.71 21.91 -10.20
CA SER A 281 -7.46 22.55 -9.11
C SER A 281 -8.88 22.99 -9.51
N SER A 282 -9.17 22.98 -10.81
CA SER A 282 -10.49 23.29 -11.34
C SER A 282 -10.61 22.83 -12.78
N TYR A 283 -11.79 22.40 -13.21
CA TYR A 283 -12.05 22.07 -14.61
C TYR A 283 -13.49 22.42 -15.00
N TYR A 284 -13.67 23.14 -16.11
CA TYR A 284 -14.97 23.66 -16.56
C TYR A 284 -15.83 24.34 -15.47
N GLY A 285 -15.18 25.12 -14.60
CA GLY A 285 -15.84 25.85 -13.51
C GLY A 285 -16.15 25.01 -12.27
N ILE A 286 -15.80 23.72 -12.26
CA ILE A 286 -15.91 22.85 -11.10
C ILE A 286 -14.61 22.97 -10.30
N PRO A 287 -14.66 23.37 -9.02
CA PRO A 287 -13.47 23.37 -8.15
C PRO A 287 -13.12 21.94 -7.74
N LEU A 288 -11.83 21.64 -7.71
CA LEU A 288 -11.29 20.30 -7.43
C LEU A 288 -10.28 20.37 -6.29
N ASP A 289 -10.11 19.26 -5.58
CA ASP A 289 -9.08 19.13 -4.53
C ASP A 289 -7.80 18.43 -5.04
N GLY A 290 -7.58 18.45 -6.36
CA GLY A 290 -6.43 17.82 -7.03
C GLY A 290 -5.07 18.05 -6.36
N PRO A 291 -4.63 19.31 -6.12
CA PRO A 291 -3.36 19.58 -5.47
C PRO A 291 -3.28 19.02 -4.04
N ARG A 292 -4.40 19.05 -3.29
CA ARG A 292 -4.47 18.49 -1.94
C ARG A 292 -4.37 16.97 -2.00
N TRP A 293 -5.11 16.33 -2.91
CA TRP A 293 -5.07 14.89 -3.12
C TRP A 293 -3.65 14.41 -3.42
N VAL A 294 -2.99 14.99 -4.42
CA VAL A 294 -1.62 14.59 -4.78
C VAL A 294 -0.64 14.84 -3.64
N THR A 295 -0.80 15.94 -2.89
CA THR A 295 0.02 16.19 -1.68
C THR A 295 -0.20 15.10 -0.62
N ASN A 296 -1.45 14.75 -0.33
CA ASN A 296 -1.79 13.70 0.62
C ASN A 296 -1.28 12.33 0.15
N PHE A 297 -1.39 12.04 -1.15
CA PHE A 297 -0.94 10.81 -1.77
C PHE A 297 0.58 10.63 -1.62
N ILE A 298 1.38 11.63 -1.97
CA ILE A 298 2.84 11.57 -1.78
C ILE A 298 3.20 11.51 -0.29
N THR A 299 2.46 12.21 0.57
CA THR A 299 2.65 12.14 2.03
C THR A 299 2.39 10.73 2.57
N TRP A 300 1.34 10.07 2.06
CA TRP A 300 1.00 8.70 2.44
C TRP A 300 2.08 7.72 1.99
N LEU A 301 2.51 7.77 0.72
CA LEU A 301 3.61 6.93 0.24
C LEU A 301 4.90 7.16 1.05
N ALA A 302 5.26 8.42 1.31
CA ALA A 302 6.41 8.78 2.14
C ALA A 302 6.28 8.25 3.58
N THR A 303 5.07 8.23 4.13
CA THR A 303 4.78 7.66 5.45
C THR A 303 5.00 6.16 5.46
N ILE A 304 4.50 5.43 4.45
CA ILE A 304 4.69 3.97 4.34
C ILE A 304 6.17 3.61 4.28
N VAL A 305 6.94 4.21 3.35
CA VAL A 305 8.36 3.88 3.12
C VAL A 305 9.30 4.32 4.26
N THR A 306 8.80 5.12 5.20
CA THR A 306 9.55 5.53 6.40
C THR A 306 9.03 4.90 7.68
N SER A 307 7.82 4.35 7.66
CA SER A 307 7.26 3.57 8.77
C SER A 307 8.07 2.28 8.94
N ARG A 308 8.44 1.96 10.18
CA ARG A 308 9.21 0.76 10.47
C ARG A 308 8.24 -0.42 10.52
N VAL A 309 8.49 -1.45 9.70
CA VAL A 309 7.78 -2.71 9.86
C VAL A 309 8.12 -3.27 11.23
N THR A 310 7.07 -3.43 12.03
CA THR A 310 7.17 -4.15 13.29
C THR A 310 6.81 -5.59 13.00
N THR A 311 7.81 -6.42 12.72
CA THR A 311 7.58 -7.85 12.54
C THR A 311 7.26 -8.45 13.89
N THR A 312 6.03 -8.95 14.06
CA THR A 312 5.66 -9.73 15.23
C THR A 312 6.10 -11.16 14.99
N VAL A 313 7.20 -11.57 15.61
CA VAL A 313 7.65 -12.97 15.58
C VAL A 313 6.96 -13.70 16.72
N THR A 314 5.99 -14.57 16.39
CA THR A 314 5.39 -15.50 17.34
C THR A 314 6.23 -16.77 17.36
N SER A 315 7.03 -16.97 18.41
CA SER A 315 7.72 -18.24 18.65
C SER A 315 6.91 -19.09 19.63
N THR A 316 6.62 -20.33 19.23
CA THR A 316 5.95 -21.32 20.08
C THR A 316 6.98 -22.37 20.46
N GLU A 317 7.50 -22.31 21.69
CA GLU A 317 8.38 -23.35 22.23
C GLU A 317 7.62 -24.26 23.19
N THR A 318 7.79 -25.58 23.01
CA THR A 318 7.18 -26.60 23.86
C THR A 318 8.23 -27.19 24.79
N PHE A 319 8.05 -27.02 26.11
CA PHE A 319 8.93 -27.60 27.11
C PHE A 319 8.28 -28.84 27.75
N THR A 320 8.97 -29.98 27.73
CA THR A 320 8.55 -31.21 28.43
C THR A 320 9.44 -31.43 29.64
N THR A 321 8.85 -31.41 30.84
CA THR A 321 9.58 -31.72 32.10
C THR A 321 9.12 -33.07 32.65
N THR A 322 10.04 -34.03 32.75
CA THR A 322 9.77 -35.34 33.34
C THR A 322 10.32 -35.39 34.76
N ALA A 323 9.45 -35.51 35.75
CA ALA A 323 9.84 -35.74 37.14
C ALA A 323 9.63 -37.22 37.49
N THR A 324 10.68 -37.88 37.99
CA THR A 324 10.62 -39.27 38.48
C THR A 324 10.87 -39.28 39.97
N THR A 325 9.84 -39.64 40.75
CA THR A 325 9.96 -39.89 42.19
C THR A 325 9.99 -41.38 42.46
N THR A 326 11.08 -41.86 43.06
CA THR A 326 11.24 -43.27 43.45
C THR A 326 10.65 -43.49 44.83
N VAL A 327 9.44 -44.04 44.87
CA VAL A 327 8.91 -44.82 45.99
C VAL A 327 8.47 -46.16 45.41
N THR A 328 8.24 -47.19 46.23
CA THR A 328 8.05 -48.62 45.89
C THR A 328 7.01 -48.95 44.79
N SER A 329 6.36 -47.96 44.19
CA SER A 329 5.65 -48.00 42.90
C SER A 329 6.03 -46.80 42.03
N THR A 330 6.62 -47.03 40.85
CA THR A 330 6.96 -45.99 39.87
C THR A 330 5.69 -45.33 39.33
N THR A 331 5.56 -44.02 39.51
CA THR A 331 4.48 -43.22 38.92
C THR A 331 5.11 -42.07 38.14
N THR A 332 4.85 -41.98 36.83
CA THR A 332 5.38 -40.94 35.95
C THR A 332 4.32 -39.86 35.76
N PHE A 333 4.67 -38.60 36.02
CA PHE A 333 3.81 -37.45 35.74
C PHE A 333 4.47 -36.60 34.66
N THR A 334 3.76 -36.38 33.56
CA THR A 334 4.16 -35.46 32.48
C THR A 334 3.38 -34.16 32.64
N THR A 335 4.07 -33.04 32.79
CA THR A 335 3.44 -31.72 32.78
C THR A 335 3.95 -30.94 31.58
N THR A 336 3.03 -30.50 30.72
CA THR A 336 3.32 -29.67 29.54
C THR A 336 3.03 -28.22 29.89
N TYR A 337 4.00 -27.33 29.65
CA TYR A 337 3.80 -25.89 29.77
C TYR A 337 3.94 -25.27 28.37
N THR A 338 2.95 -24.47 27.98
CA THR A 338 3.00 -23.65 26.76
C THR A 338 3.26 -22.21 27.18
N THR A 339 4.34 -21.61 26.66
CA THR A 339 4.65 -20.20 26.91
C THR A 339 4.64 -19.46 25.59
N THR A 340 3.66 -18.57 25.40
CA THR A 340 3.59 -17.69 24.24
C THR A 340 4.38 -16.42 24.57
N SER A 341 5.45 -16.17 23.81
CA SER A 341 6.20 -14.91 23.92
C SER A 341 6.02 -14.10 22.65
N THR A 342 5.48 -12.89 22.79
CA THR A 342 5.35 -11.92 21.70
C THR A 342 6.55 -11.00 21.76
N THR A 343 7.40 -11.04 20.74
CA THR A 343 8.55 -10.12 20.66
C THR A 343 8.32 -9.11 19.53
N THR A 344 8.32 -7.84 19.89
CA THR A 344 8.22 -6.72 18.97
C THR A 344 9.63 -6.35 18.52
N THR A 345 10.09 -6.86 17.38
CA THR A 345 11.40 -6.50 16.85
C THR A 345 11.27 -5.30 15.92
N VAL A 346 11.93 -4.20 16.26
CA VAL A 346 12.19 -3.11 15.32
C VAL A 346 13.28 -3.59 14.38
N ASP A 347 12.98 -3.68 13.09
CA ASP A 347 13.98 -4.13 12.10
C ASP A 347 15.12 -3.11 12.03
N TRP A 348 16.24 -3.49 12.63
CA TRP A 348 17.55 -2.91 12.40
C TRP A 348 18.36 -4.05 11.80
N THR A 349 18.83 -3.86 10.57
CA THR A 349 19.51 -4.83 9.68
C THR A 349 20.83 -5.43 10.21
N THR A 350 21.01 -5.61 11.52
CA THR A 350 22.17 -6.25 12.16
C THR A 350 21.87 -7.02 13.46
N THR A 351 20.61 -7.33 13.77
CA THR A 351 20.22 -7.81 15.13
C THR A 351 19.92 -9.31 15.22
N GLY A 352 20.45 -10.14 14.32
CA GLY A 352 20.34 -11.61 14.45
C GLY A 352 21.04 -12.18 15.69
N VAL A 353 22.03 -11.46 16.24
CA VAL A 353 22.85 -11.94 17.36
C VAL A 353 22.29 -11.51 18.73
N VAL A 354 21.64 -10.36 18.84
CA VAL A 354 21.20 -9.82 20.14
C VAL A 354 19.91 -10.49 20.63
N ALA A 355 19.01 -10.88 19.72
CA ALA A 355 17.78 -11.59 20.06
C ALA A 355 18.06 -12.96 20.70
N GLY A 356 19.05 -13.70 20.19
CA GLY A 356 19.47 -14.98 20.78
C GLY A 356 20.01 -14.84 22.20
N VAL A 357 20.72 -13.74 22.51
CA VAL A 357 21.33 -13.52 23.83
C VAL A 357 20.29 -13.13 24.89
N LEU A 358 19.33 -12.25 24.56
CA LEU A 358 18.28 -11.84 25.51
C LEU A 358 17.33 -12.98 25.87
N VAL A 359 16.98 -13.81 24.89
CA VAL A 359 16.17 -15.03 25.12
C VAL A 359 16.93 -15.99 26.04
N LEU A 360 18.24 -16.15 25.86
CA LEU A 360 19.07 -17.01 26.71
C LEU A 360 19.12 -16.54 28.17
N ILE A 361 19.17 -15.22 28.41
CA ILE A 361 19.19 -14.63 29.76
C ILE A 361 17.86 -14.90 30.49
N ILE A 362 16.72 -14.72 29.80
CA ILE A 362 15.39 -14.98 30.38
C ILE A 362 15.21 -16.47 30.70
N ILE A 363 15.73 -17.36 29.83
CA ILE A 363 15.73 -18.82 30.06
C ILE A 363 16.54 -19.20 31.30
N ILE A 364 17.73 -18.61 31.49
CA ILE A 364 18.59 -18.89 32.64
C ILE A 364 17.89 -18.46 33.94
N GLU A 365 17.25 -17.29 33.99
CA GLU A 365 16.53 -16.83 35.18
C GLU A 365 15.30 -17.70 35.51
N GLY A 366 14.53 -18.11 34.49
CA GLY A 366 13.39 -19.01 34.68
C GLY A 366 13.79 -20.37 35.27
N VAL A 367 14.88 -20.97 34.77
CA VAL A 367 15.41 -22.25 35.27
C VAL A 367 15.97 -22.12 36.69
N LEU A 368 16.61 -20.99 37.03
CA LEU A 368 17.15 -20.75 38.37
C LEU A 368 16.04 -20.53 39.41
N LEU A 369 14.93 -19.89 39.03
CA LEU A 369 13.78 -19.68 39.91
C LEU A 369 13.00 -20.99 40.17
N ALA A 370 12.91 -21.88 39.17
CA ALA A 370 12.28 -23.20 39.31
C ALA A 370 13.08 -24.17 40.20
N ARG A 371 14.39 -23.92 40.39
CA ARG A 371 15.28 -24.78 41.20
C ARG A 371 15.32 -24.47 42.69
N ARG A 372 14.56 -23.49 43.21
CA ARG A 372 14.55 -23.23 44.66
C ARG A 372 13.97 -24.44 45.40
N PRO A 373 14.76 -25.18 46.21
CA PRO A 373 14.23 -26.28 47.00
C PRO A 373 13.30 -25.68 48.05
N GLY A 374 12.06 -26.18 48.10
CA GLY A 374 11.13 -25.85 49.19
C GLY A 374 11.81 -26.08 50.53
N LYS A 375 11.96 -25.01 51.32
CA LYS A 375 12.41 -25.13 52.71
C LYS A 375 11.36 -25.96 53.46
N LYS A 376 11.83 -27.07 54.04
CA LYS A 376 11.07 -27.92 54.96
C LYS A 376 10.64 -27.15 56.21
#